data_AF-A0AAD7JQA1-F1
#
_entry.id   AF-A0AAD7JQA1-F1
#
_cell.length_a   1.000
_cell.length_b   1.000
_cell.length_c   1.000
_cell.angle_alpha   90.00
_cell.angle_beta   90.00
_cell.angle_gamma   90.00
#
_symmetry.space_group_name_H-M   'P 1'
#
loop_
_entity.id
_entity.type
_entity.pdbx_description
1 polymer ?
#
loop_
_entity_poly.entity_id
_entity_poly.type
_entity_poly.pdbx_seq_one_letter_code
_entity_poly.pdbx_strand_id
1 'polypeptide(L)'
;MSSQVSKKLLVLDLNGTLLLRSKHTRQGPYLPGGLRSRLVHPRPFLNSFREYIFHPSTMVWLDTMVWSSAQPPSVADMVNHCFGDQQRKFLAIWARDTLGLSPALYNCKTQTTKDLEKPWAAFPEHSARTTLLLDDSVRKAHLHPNNHVCVREYLQETRMRDVELWKNRKLSAGASKRQKQAKQAKAKSKKMQGADLSAPLDALPAWVLSSSKYDETLLAVIGILETIKAQPDLADWIRGGGLLKETPGQLAEQAQTSRPPSPDALASQMATMTLQELWFNSEVTVGHWVAEGLHALEALQIDVVVGIHTDPPH
;
A
#
# COMPACT_ATOMS: atom_id res chain seq x y z
N MET A 1 29.55 -16.27 17.54
CA MET A 1 29.23 -15.39 16.40
C MET A 1 27.73 -15.22 16.37
N SER A 2 27.22 -14.04 16.69
CA SER A 2 25.77 -13.79 16.61
C SER A 2 25.38 -13.84 15.13
N SER A 3 24.57 -14.82 14.73
CA SER A 3 23.98 -14.86 13.39
C SER A 3 23.09 -13.63 13.25
N GLN A 4 23.61 -12.56 12.65
CA GLN A 4 22.84 -11.36 12.39
C GLN A 4 21.74 -11.76 11.42
N VAL A 5 20.48 -11.71 11.87
CA VAL A 5 19.33 -12.02 11.02
C VAL A 5 19.36 -11.02 9.87
N SER A 6 19.43 -11.53 8.64
CA SER A 6 19.44 -10.68 7.44
C SER A 6 18.15 -9.88 7.39
N LYS A 7 18.28 -8.56 7.26
CA LYS A 7 17.12 -7.68 7.06
C LYS A 7 16.40 -8.02 5.76
N LYS A 8 15.13 -7.62 5.70
CA LYS A 8 14.34 -7.54 4.47
C LYS A 8 14.57 -6.19 3.80
N LEU A 9 14.39 -6.13 2.49
CA LEU A 9 14.38 -4.89 1.71
C LEU A 9 13.01 -4.69 1.07
N LEU A 10 12.37 -3.56 1.36
CA LEU A 10 11.15 -3.12 0.69
C LEU A 10 11.47 -2.05 -0.35
N VAL A 11 11.20 -2.35 -1.63
CA VAL A 11 11.33 -1.43 -2.75
C VAL A 11 9.95 -0.89 -3.10
N LEU A 12 9.76 0.42 -2.94
CA LEU A 12 8.46 1.08 -3.11
C LEU A 12 8.36 1.76 -4.48
N ASP A 13 7.34 1.39 -5.27
CA ASP A 13 6.80 2.30 -6.28
C ASP A 13 6.06 3.49 -5.62
N LEU A 14 5.75 4.52 -6.42
CA LEU A 14 5.08 5.73 -5.94
C LEU A 14 3.70 5.88 -6.58
N ASN A 15 3.66 6.40 -7.81
CA ASN A 15 2.42 6.79 -8.46
C ASN A 15 1.64 5.57 -8.96
N GLY A 16 0.42 5.41 -8.48
CA GLY A 16 -0.40 4.22 -8.69
C GLY A 16 -0.32 3.24 -7.52
N THR A 17 0.76 3.30 -6.74
CA THR A 17 0.98 2.39 -5.59
C THR A 17 0.69 3.08 -4.25
N LEU A 18 1.42 4.13 -3.89
CA LEU A 18 1.31 4.86 -2.61
C LEU A 18 0.53 6.17 -2.71
N LEU A 19 0.37 6.70 -3.91
CA LEU A 19 -0.28 7.98 -4.19
C LEU A 19 -0.85 8.01 -5.60
N LEU A 20 -1.77 8.93 -5.83
CA LEU A 20 -2.19 9.37 -7.16
C LEU A 20 -1.64 10.77 -7.43
N ARG A 21 -0.84 10.92 -8.48
CA ARG A 21 -0.40 12.23 -8.98
C ARG A 21 -1.36 12.68 -10.08
N SER A 22 -1.89 13.89 -9.96
CA SER A 22 -2.84 14.42 -10.93
C SER A 22 -2.21 14.51 -12.32
N LYS A 23 -3.06 14.52 -13.36
CA LYS A 23 -2.62 14.96 -14.70
C LYS A 23 -2.14 16.42 -14.60
N HIS A 24 -1.32 16.83 -15.57
CA HIS A 24 -0.91 18.22 -15.64
C HIS A 24 -2.14 19.08 -15.91
N THR A 25 -2.53 19.92 -14.95
CA THR A 25 -3.61 20.89 -15.12
C THR A 25 -3.04 22.30 -15.10
N ARG A 26 -3.80 23.27 -15.63
CA ARG A 26 -3.50 24.69 -15.48
C ARG A 26 -3.85 25.24 -14.09
N GLN A 27 -4.07 24.38 -13.08
CA GLN A 27 -4.51 24.79 -11.74
C GLN A 27 -3.57 24.31 -10.62
N GLY A 28 -2.42 23.73 -10.96
CA GLY A 28 -1.43 23.34 -9.95
C GLY A 28 -0.75 24.55 -9.29
N PRO A 29 -0.30 24.43 -8.03
CA PRO A 29 0.44 25.48 -7.33
C PRO A 29 1.76 25.78 -8.05
N TYR A 30 2.17 27.05 -8.04
CA TYR A 30 3.45 27.46 -8.61
C TYR A 30 4.59 27.06 -7.66
N LEU A 31 5.61 26.42 -8.20
CA LEU A 31 6.91 26.24 -7.55
C LEU A 31 7.78 27.47 -7.78
N PRO A 32 8.79 27.72 -6.90
CA PRO A 32 9.86 28.67 -7.18
C PRO A 32 10.47 28.38 -8.56
N GLY A 33 10.48 29.38 -9.45
CA GLY A 33 10.90 29.20 -10.86
C GLY A 33 9.75 29.08 -11.87
N GLY A 34 8.49 29.28 -11.47
CA GLY A 34 7.35 29.45 -12.38
C GLY A 34 6.75 28.16 -12.95
N LEU A 35 7.28 26.99 -12.56
CA LEU A 35 6.74 25.69 -12.93
C LEU A 35 5.54 25.31 -12.04
N ARG A 36 4.47 24.76 -12.62
CA ARG A 36 3.31 24.28 -11.84
C ARG A 36 3.53 22.86 -11.39
N SER A 37 3.51 22.62 -10.08
CA SER A 37 3.53 21.25 -9.56
C SER A 37 2.20 20.55 -9.82
N ARG A 38 2.24 19.23 -10.00
CA ARG A 38 1.02 18.42 -10.09
C ARG A 38 0.57 18.11 -8.68
N LEU A 39 -0.74 18.01 -8.46
CA LEU A 39 -1.25 17.65 -7.13
C LEU A 39 -0.88 16.20 -6.83
N VAL A 40 -0.40 15.97 -5.60
CA VAL A 40 -0.11 14.64 -5.07
C VAL A 40 -1.21 14.29 -4.08
N HIS A 41 -1.90 13.18 -4.32
CA HIS A 41 -2.94 12.66 -3.44
C HIS A 41 -2.46 11.36 -2.80
N PRO A 42 -2.04 11.39 -1.53
CA PRO A 42 -1.72 10.17 -0.78
C PRO A 42 -2.85 9.14 -0.86
N ARG A 43 -2.49 7.87 -1.04
CA ARG A 43 -3.41 6.76 -0.89
C ARG A 43 -3.88 6.67 0.57
N PRO A 44 -5.13 6.27 0.85
CA PRO A 44 -5.58 6.16 2.23
C PRO A 44 -4.65 5.29 3.08
N PHE A 45 -4.52 5.65 4.35
CA PHE A 45 -3.65 5.00 5.33
C PHE A 45 -2.14 5.14 5.07
N LEU A 46 -1.72 6.01 4.14
CA LEU A 46 -0.28 6.26 3.90
C LEU A 46 0.46 6.75 5.14
N ASN A 47 -0.20 7.53 6.01
CA ASN A 47 0.44 7.98 7.26
C ASN A 47 0.76 6.80 8.19
N SER A 48 -0.20 5.91 8.42
CA SER A 48 -0.01 4.71 9.24
C SER A 48 1.03 3.77 8.63
N PHE A 49 1.00 3.59 7.30
CA PHE A 49 2.01 2.81 6.58
C PHE A 49 3.41 3.38 6.75
N ARG A 50 3.57 4.70 6.60
CA ARG A 50 4.82 5.41 6.79
C ARG A 50 5.34 5.26 8.22
N GLU A 51 4.47 5.43 9.22
CA GLU A 51 4.82 5.25 10.62
C GLU A 51 5.26 3.81 10.90
N TYR A 52 4.60 2.81 10.30
CA TYR A 52 4.97 1.41 10.42
C TYR A 52 6.36 1.10 9.85
N ILE A 53 6.63 1.43 8.57
CA ILE A 53 7.92 1.12 7.93
C ILE A 53 9.10 1.84 8.58
N PHE A 54 8.85 2.98 9.23
CA PHE A 54 9.86 3.79 9.89
C PHE A 54 9.81 3.75 11.42
N HIS A 55 9.01 2.85 11.98
CA HIS A 55 8.98 2.57 13.40
C HIS A 55 10.32 1.95 13.82
N PRO A 56 10.92 2.34 14.97
CA PRO A 56 12.20 1.79 15.42
C PRO A 56 12.25 0.26 15.41
N SER A 57 11.20 -0.41 15.91
CA SER A 57 11.11 -1.88 15.91
C SER A 57 11.02 -2.49 14.51
N THR A 58 10.47 -1.78 13.53
CA THR A 58 10.38 -2.24 12.15
C THR A 58 11.71 -2.10 11.43
N MET A 59 12.38 -0.95 11.59
CA MET A 59 13.66 -0.67 10.96
C MET A 59 14.81 -1.59 11.40
N VAL A 60 14.65 -2.31 12.52
CA VAL A 60 15.60 -3.36 12.95
C VAL A 60 15.66 -4.51 11.94
N TRP A 61 14.55 -4.85 11.29
CA TRP A 61 14.45 -6.00 10.39
C TRP A 61 14.09 -5.61 8.94
N LEU A 62 13.63 -4.39 8.69
CA LEU A 62 13.19 -3.91 7.38
C LEU A 62 13.98 -2.67 6.97
N ASP A 63 14.73 -2.80 5.88
CA ASP A 63 15.21 -1.64 5.13
C ASP A 63 14.19 -1.26 4.07
N THR A 64 14.14 0.03 3.71
CA THR A 64 13.20 0.52 2.70
C THR A 64 13.90 1.45 1.70
N MET A 65 13.53 1.35 0.44
CA MET A 65 13.93 2.28 -0.61
C MET A 65 12.76 2.64 -1.52
N VAL A 66 12.88 3.76 -2.22
CA VAL A 66 11.95 4.15 -3.30
C VAL A 66 12.58 3.82 -4.64
N TRP A 67 11.81 3.26 -5.56
CA TRP A 67 12.19 3.15 -6.97
C TRP A 67 11.00 3.49 -7.85
N SER A 68 11.02 4.64 -8.52
CA SER A 68 9.89 5.11 -9.34
C SER A 68 10.26 5.26 -10.81
N SER A 69 9.31 4.96 -11.71
CA SER A 69 9.47 5.18 -13.15
C SER A 69 9.34 6.65 -13.59
N ALA A 70 9.05 7.56 -12.66
CA ALA A 70 8.98 9.00 -12.89
C ALA A 70 10.38 9.63 -12.89
N GLN A 71 10.53 10.77 -13.58
CA GLN A 71 11.80 11.51 -13.63
C GLN A 71 12.16 12.10 -12.24
N PRO A 72 13.46 12.34 -11.95
CA PRO A 72 13.93 12.73 -10.62
C PRO A 72 13.17 13.90 -9.98
N PRO A 73 12.88 15.03 -10.67
CA PRO A 73 12.14 16.14 -10.05
C PRO A 73 10.72 15.75 -9.62
N SER A 74 10.08 14.85 -10.37
CA SER A 74 8.74 14.34 -10.02
C SER A 74 8.80 13.39 -8.83
N VAL A 75 9.85 12.58 -8.73
CA VAL A 75 10.07 11.69 -7.58
C VAL A 75 10.33 12.51 -6.32
N ALA A 76 11.19 13.53 -6.40
CA ALA A 76 11.46 14.43 -5.27
C ALA A 76 10.18 15.11 -4.75
N ASP A 77 9.34 15.65 -5.65
CA ASP A 77 8.05 16.26 -5.31
C ASP A 77 7.11 15.26 -4.60
N MET A 78 6.95 14.06 -5.15
CA MET A 78 6.10 13.01 -4.57
C MET A 78 6.61 12.52 -3.21
N VAL A 79 7.92 12.26 -3.09
CA VAL A 79 8.53 11.79 -1.84
C VAL A 79 8.42 12.86 -0.76
N ASN A 80 8.65 14.13 -1.08
CA ASN A 80 8.50 15.22 -0.12
C ASN A 80 7.06 15.31 0.41
N HIS A 81 6.05 15.20 -0.45
CA HIS A 81 4.64 15.24 -0.03
C HIS A 81 4.24 14.04 0.84
N CYS A 82 4.76 12.84 0.55
CA CYS A 82 4.38 11.62 1.27
C CYS A 82 5.19 11.40 2.55
N PHE A 83 6.47 11.72 2.55
CA PHE A 83 7.41 11.32 3.60
C PHE A 83 8.03 12.52 4.35
N GLY A 84 8.00 13.73 3.78
CA GLY A 84 8.61 14.91 4.40
C GLY A 84 10.05 14.63 4.83
N ASP A 85 10.41 15.04 6.04
CA ASP A 85 11.76 14.82 6.57
C ASP A 85 12.10 13.34 6.77
N GLN A 86 11.10 12.45 6.90
CA GLN A 86 11.35 11.03 7.11
C GLN A 86 11.94 10.35 5.87
N GLN A 87 11.94 11.00 4.70
CA GLN A 87 12.59 10.49 3.49
C GLN A 87 14.09 10.18 3.69
N ARG A 88 14.74 10.81 4.68
CA ARG A 88 16.13 10.52 5.07
C ARG A 88 16.35 9.11 5.63
N LYS A 89 15.26 8.40 5.98
CA LYS A 89 15.30 7.03 6.50
C LYS A 89 15.34 5.97 5.39
N PHE A 90 15.13 6.34 4.13
CA PHE A 90 15.29 5.41 3.01
C PHE A 90 16.76 5.10 2.76
N LEU A 91 17.07 3.85 2.41
CA LEU A 91 18.41 3.48 1.91
C LEU A 91 18.76 4.23 0.63
N ALA A 92 17.80 4.35 -0.27
CA ALA A 92 17.93 5.12 -1.50
C ALA A 92 16.56 5.59 -2.02
N ILE A 93 16.61 6.63 -2.83
CA ILE A 93 15.48 7.13 -3.61
C ILE A 93 15.93 7.12 -5.08
N TRP A 94 15.43 6.14 -5.82
CA TRP A 94 15.74 5.93 -7.22
C TRP A 94 14.58 6.38 -8.11
N ALA A 95 14.95 7.03 -9.21
CA ALA A 95 14.03 7.56 -10.20
C ALA A 95 14.29 6.92 -11.57
N ARG A 96 13.64 7.46 -12.61
CA ARG A 96 13.68 6.93 -13.98
C ARG A 96 15.10 6.76 -14.56
N ASP A 97 16.02 7.60 -14.14
CA ASP A 97 17.43 7.60 -14.53
C ASP A 97 18.19 6.34 -14.10
N THR A 98 17.73 5.67 -13.05
CA THR A 98 18.31 4.41 -12.55
C THR A 98 17.76 3.16 -13.24
N LEU A 99 16.70 3.29 -14.05
CA LEU A 99 16.06 2.16 -14.73
C LEU A 99 16.89 1.58 -15.89
N GLY A 100 17.99 2.23 -16.28
CA GLY A 100 18.85 1.74 -17.37
C GLY A 100 18.22 1.93 -18.75
N LEU A 101 17.40 2.98 -18.89
CA LEU A 101 16.81 3.35 -20.17
C LEU A 101 17.87 4.00 -21.07
N SER A 102 17.78 3.74 -22.37
CA SER A 102 18.53 4.52 -23.34
C SER A 102 18.09 5.99 -23.32
N PRO A 103 18.92 6.95 -23.75
CA PRO A 103 18.53 8.36 -23.83
C PRO A 103 17.24 8.60 -24.63
N ALA A 104 16.98 7.80 -25.67
CA ALA A 104 15.76 7.87 -26.47
C ALA A 104 14.51 7.44 -25.67
N LEU A 105 14.61 6.38 -24.87
CA LEU A 105 13.50 5.89 -24.04
C LEU A 105 13.29 6.72 -22.78
N TYR A 106 14.33 7.40 -22.30
CA TYR A 106 14.27 8.20 -21.09
C TYR A 106 13.23 9.34 -21.17
N ASN A 107 13.11 9.99 -22.33
CA ASN A 107 12.20 11.13 -22.52
C ASN A 107 10.81 10.75 -23.05
N CYS A 108 10.57 9.47 -23.35
CA CYS A 108 9.32 8.99 -23.92
C CYS A 108 8.53 8.16 -22.92
N LYS A 109 7.19 8.14 -23.04
CA LYS A 109 6.36 7.20 -22.28
C LYS A 109 6.60 5.80 -22.82
N THR A 110 7.42 5.04 -22.10
CA THR A 110 7.73 3.63 -22.41
C THR A 110 7.39 2.75 -21.22
N GLN A 111 7.13 1.46 -21.49
CA GLN A 111 7.11 0.46 -20.45
C GLN A 111 8.51 0.37 -19.83
N THR A 112 8.57 0.35 -18.51
CA THR A 112 9.82 0.28 -17.74
C THR A 112 9.92 -1.04 -16.99
N THR A 113 11.14 -1.49 -16.76
CA THR A 113 11.44 -2.68 -15.95
C THR A 113 12.21 -2.26 -14.70
N LYS A 114 11.83 -2.80 -13.55
CA LYS A 114 12.56 -2.70 -12.29
C LYS A 114 13.32 -4.00 -12.06
N ASP A 115 14.54 -4.03 -12.57
CA ASP A 115 15.43 -5.17 -12.44
C ASP A 115 16.08 -5.20 -11.04
N LEU A 116 15.66 -6.14 -10.18
CA LEU A 116 16.13 -6.24 -8.80
C LEU A 116 17.61 -6.61 -8.67
N GLU A 117 18.28 -7.03 -9.74
CA GLU A 117 19.74 -7.17 -9.74
C GLU A 117 20.45 -5.84 -9.44
N LYS A 118 19.84 -4.70 -9.79
CA LYS A 118 20.39 -3.37 -9.50
C LYS A 118 20.45 -3.05 -8.00
N PRO A 119 19.33 -3.10 -7.24
CA PRO A 119 19.40 -2.92 -5.81
C PRO A 119 20.24 -4.00 -5.13
N TRP A 120 20.28 -5.26 -5.59
CA TRP A 120 21.17 -6.27 -5.02
C TRP A 120 22.65 -5.99 -5.24
N ALA A 121 23.01 -5.41 -6.39
CA ALA A 121 24.37 -4.94 -6.63
C ALA A 121 24.74 -3.73 -5.76
N ALA A 122 23.78 -2.82 -5.49
CA ALA A 122 24.00 -1.64 -4.65
C ALA A 122 23.98 -1.94 -3.15
N PHE A 123 23.22 -2.96 -2.74
CA PHE A 123 22.98 -3.38 -1.36
C PHE A 123 23.18 -4.90 -1.26
N PRO A 124 24.45 -5.37 -1.24
CA PRO A 124 24.79 -6.80 -1.35
C PRO A 124 24.37 -7.65 -0.13
N GLU A 125 23.91 -7.02 0.95
CA GLU A 125 23.23 -7.69 2.06
C GLU A 125 21.82 -8.21 1.70
N HIS A 126 21.27 -7.75 0.57
CA HIS A 126 19.95 -8.14 0.07
C HIS A 126 20.02 -9.01 -1.17
N SER A 127 19.00 -9.85 -1.36
CA SER A 127 18.87 -10.76 -2.51
C SER A 127 17.40 -11.06 -2.80
N ALA A 128 17.14 -11.98 -3.74
CA ALA A 128 15.81 -12.52 -3.99
C ALA A 128 15.14 -13.09 -2.71
N ARG A 129 15.92 -13.59 -1.74
CA ARG A 129 15.37 -14.18 -0.52
C ARG A 129 14.85 -13.14 0.48
N THR A 130 15.25 -11.88 0.33
CA THR A 130 15.00 -10.82 1.32
C THR A 130 14.29 -9.59 0.74
N THR A 131 14.16 -9.48 -0.58
CA THR A 131 13.69 -8.27 -1.24
C THR A 131 12.23 -8.40 -1.69
N LEU A 132 11.41 -7.41 -1.35
CA LEU A 132 10.05 -7.26 -1.86
C LEU A 132 9.91 -5.96 -2.65
N LEU A 133 9.45 -6.06 -3.89
CA LEU A 133 8.99 -4.95 -4.71
C LEU A 133 7.48 -4.77 -4.52
N LEU A 134 7.06 -3.57 -4.09
CA LEU A 134 5.66 -3.17 -4.03
C LEU A 134 5.36 -2.25 -5.22
N ASP A 135 4.54 -2.72 -6.15
CA ASP A 135 4.23 -1.99 -7.39
C ASP A 135 2.83 -2.36 -7.92
N ASP A 136 2.14 -1.44 -8.56
CA ASP A 136 0.84 -1.66 -9.21
C ASP A 136 0.92 -2.39 -10.57
N SER A 137 2.13 -2.55 -11.12
CA SER A 137 2.34 -3.10 -12.46
C SER A 137 3.17 -4.37 -12.46
N VAL A 138 2.52 -5.51 -12.75
CA VAL A 138 3.17 -6.81 -12.98
C VAL A 138 4.29 -6.71 -14.02
N ARG A 139 4.09 -5.89 -15.07
CA ARG A 139 5.06 -5.72 -16.16
C ARG A 139 6.38 -5.10 -15.70
N LYS A 140 6.39 -4.25 -14.67
CA LYS A 140 7.63 -3.66 -14.16
C LYS A 140 8.47 -4.71 -13.41
N ALA A 141 7.85 -5.71 -12.81
CA ALA A 141 8.50 -6.75 -12.03
C ALA A 141 8.77 -8.05 -12.81
N HIS A 142 8.51 -8.10 -14.12
CA HIS A 142 8.52 -9.35 -14.90
C HIS A 142 9.83 -10.16 -14.89
N LEU A 143 10.97 -9.57 -14.50
CA LEU A 143 12.24 -10.29 -14.33
C LEU A 143 12.32 -11.03 -12.99
N HIS A 144 11.58 -10.56 -11.98
CA HIS A 144 11.59 -11.06 -10.61
C HIS A 144 10.15 -11.19 -10.07
N PRO A 145 9.27 -11.97 -10.73
CA PRO A 145 7.84 -12.03 -10.38
C PRO A 145 7.61 -12.56 -8.95
N ASN A 146 8.49 -13.43 -8.45
CA ASN A 146 8.40 -13.98 -7.10
C ASN A 146 8.86 -13.00 -6.01
N ASN A 147 9.33 -11.81 -6.38
CA ASN A 147 9.69 -10.75 -5.45
C ASN A 147 8.69 -9.60 -5.48
N HIS A 148 7.53 -9.78 -6.12
CA HIS A 148 6.56 -8.71 -6.38
C HIS A 148 5.28 -8.93 -5.58
N VAL A 149 4.89 -7.92 -4.79
CA VAL A 149 3.50 -7.76 -4.35
C VAL A 149 2.86 -6.75 -5.27
N CYS A 150 2.09 -7.27 -6.23
CA CYS A 150 1.23 -6.46 -7.07
C CYS A 150 0.08 -5.89 -6.24
N VAL A 151 -0.19 -4.59 -6.35
CA VAL A 151 -1.34 -3.95 -5.73
C VAL A 151 -2.30 -3.40 -6.77
N ARG A 152 -3.58 -3.25 -6.40
CA ARG A 152 -4.52 -2.52 -7.25
C ARG A 152 -4.04 -1.07 -7.41
N GLU A 153 -4.01 -0.58 -8.65
CA GLU A 153 -3.62 0.79 -8.95
C GLU A 153 -4.57 1.80 -8.26
N TYR A 154 -4.00 2.80 -7.61
CA TYR A 154 -4.74 3.89 -6.99
C TYR A 154 -5.12 4.96 -8.02
N LEU A 155 -6.28 4.74 -8.63
CA LEU A 155 -6.81 5.57 -9.71
C LEU A 155 -7.67 6.74 -9.23
N GLN A 156 -7.97 7.67 -10.14
CA GLN A 156 -8.80 8.84 -9.89
C GLN A 156 -10.21 8.46 -9.41
N GLU A 157 -10.80 7.40 -9.96
CA GLU A 157 -12.10 6.88 -9.58
C GLU A 157 -12.11 6.40 -8.13
N THR A 158 -11.05 5.66 -7.73
CA THR A 158 -10.85 5.22 -6.34
C THR A 158 -10.70 6.41 -5.41
N ARG A 159 -9.89 7.39 -5.80
CA ARG A 159 -9.71 8.63 -5.03
C ARG A 159 -11.02 9.38 -4.83
N MET A 160 -11.85 9.52 -5.87
CA MET A 160 -13.13 10.22 -5.76
C MET A 160 -14.09 9.52 -4.80
N ARG A 161 -14.18 8.18 -4.88
CA ARG A 161 -14.97 7.37 -3.94
C ARG A 161 -14.49 7.59 -2.50
N ASP A 162 -13.20 7.55 -2.26
CA ASP A 162 -12.61 7.79 -0.94
C ASP A 162 -12.93 9.21 -0.42
N VAL A 163 -12.80 10.25 -1.26
CA VAL A 163 -13.19 11.62 -0.89
C VAL A 163 -14.66 11.68 -0.49
N GLU A 164 -15.53 11.05 -1.25
CA GLU A 164 -16.97 11.08 -1.03
C GLU A 164 -17.33 10.39 0.30
N LEU A 165 -16.74 9.23 0.59
CA LEU A 165 -16.90 8.56 1.88
C LEU A 165 -16.44 9.44 3.05
N TRP A 166 -15.32 10.15 2.89
CA TRP A 166 -14.83 11.08 3.90
C TRP A 166 -15.75 12.27 4.12
N LYS A 167 -16.28 12.89 3.04
CA LYS A 167 -17.25 13.98 3.15
C LYS A 167 -18.51 13.53 3.88
N ASN A 168 -19.06 12.38 3.49
CA ASN A 168 -20.27 11.84 4.09
C ASN A 168 -20.08 11.51 5.58
N ARG A 169 -18.92 10.96 5.97
CA ARG A 169 -18.58 10.72 7.38
C ARG A 169 -18.38 12.01 8.18
N LYS A 170 -17.77 13.05 7.60
CA LYS A 170 -17.65 14.35 8.26
C LYS A 170 -19.01 15.02 8.48
N LEU A 171 -19.88 14.98 7.47
CA LEU A 171 -21.23 15.52 7.54
C LEU A 171 -22.07 14.79 8.59
N SER A 172 -22.03 13.46 8.62
CA SER A 172 -22.77 12.66 9.62
C SER A 172 -22.25 12.91 11.04
N ALA A 173 -20.94 12.97 11.25
CA ALA A 173 -20.36 13.32 12.55
C ALA A 173 -20.77 14.73 13.02
N GLY A 174 -20.82 15.70 12.11
CA GLY A 174 -21.32 17.06 12.39
C GLY A 174 -22.80 17.08 12.77
N ALA A 175 -23.64 16.31 12.07
CA ALA A 175 -25.05 16.15 12.37
C ALA A 175 -25.28 15.47 13.73
N SER A 176 -24.56 14.39 14.03
CA SER A 176 -24.60 13.72 15.33
C SER A 176 -24.14 14.62 16.46
N LYS A 177 -23.12 15.47 16.25
CA LYS A 177 -22.67 16.47 17.23
C LYS A 177 -23.75 17.53 17.48
N ARG A 178 -24.41 18.05 16.44
CA ARG A 178 -25.55 18.98 16.55
C ARG A 178 -26.73 18.34 17.28
N GLN A 179 -27.06 17.08 16.99
CA GLN A 179 -28.10 16.34 17.70
C GLN A 179 -27.74 16.08 19.18
N LYS A 180 -26.49 15.74 19.48
CA LYS A 180 -26.01 15.54 20.87
C LYS A 180 -26.03 16.87 21.64
N GLN A 181 -25.67 17.99 21.01
CA GLN A 181 -25.78 19.33 21.59
C GLN A 181 -27.25 19.75 21.80
N ALA A 182 -28.14 19.47 20.85
CA ALA A 182 -29.57 19.73 21.00
C ALA A 182 -30.20 18.84 22.10
N LYS A 183 -29.78 17.57 22.21
CA LYS A 183 -30.18 16.66 23.29
C LYS A 183 -29.57 17.06 24.63
N GLN A 184 -28.34 17.56 24.69
CA GLN A 184 -27.71 18.09 25.92
C GLN A 184 -28.32 19.42 26.36
N ALA A 185 -28.74 20.28 25.44
CA ALA A 185 -29.54 21.46 25.75
C ALA A 185 -30.91 21.08 26.35
N LYS A 186 -31.53 19.98 25.87
CA LYS A 186 -32.74 19.41 26.47
C LYS A 186 -32.48 18.63 27.77
N ALA A 187 -31.34 17.94 27.91
CA ALA A 187 -30.96 17.14 29.08
C ALA A 187 -30.34 17.96 30.21
N LYS A 188 -29.88 19.20 29.96
CA LYS A 188 -29.63 20.19 31.03
C LYS A 188 -30.90 20.52 31.84
N SER A 189 -32.08 20.05 31.39
CA SER A 189 -33.33 20.05 32.15
C SER A 189 -33.56 18.80 33.02
N LYS A 190 -32.73 17.75 32.97
CA LYS A 190 -32.85 16.52 33.80
C LYS A 190 -31.49 15.88 34.07
N LYS A 191 -31.02 15.93 35.32
CA LYS A 191 -29.69 15.47 35.76
C LYS A 191 -29.68 13.99 36.20
N MET A 192 -28.46 13.41 36.20
CA MET A 192 -27.94 12.22 36.93
C MET A 192 -28.20 10.85 36.25
N GLN A 193 -27.32 9.84 36.21
CA GLN A 193 -25.98 9.57 36.78
C GLN A 193 -25.38 8.31 36.08
N GLY A 194 -24.05 8.08 36.18
CA GLY A 194 -23.41 6.74 36.16
C GLY A 194 -22.79 6.28 34.82
N ALA A 195 -21.48 6.01 34.84
CA ALA A 195 -20.72 5.38 33.75
C ALA A 195 -20.00 4.15 34.31
N ASP A 196 -19.90 3.09 33.51
CA ASP A 196 -19.05 1.92 33.76
C ASP A 196 -18.39 1.48 32.45
N LEU A 197 -17.15 1.01 32.52
CA LEU A 197 -16.24 0.66 31.43
C LEU A 197 -15.76 -0.79 31.65
N SER A 198 -16.07 -1.69 30.72
CA SER A 198 -15.12 -2.71 30.26
C SER A 198 -15.64 -3.37 28.98
N ALA A 199 -14.74 -3.67 28.04
CA ALA A 199 -14.97 -4.68 27.00
C ALA A 199 -13.63 -5.39 26.66
N PRO A 200 -13.62 -6.72 26.47
CA PRO A 200 -12.42 -7.52 26.21
C PRO A 200 -12.12 -7.67 24.71
N LEU A 201 -10.95 -8.28 24.41
CA LEU A 201 -10.47 -8.71 23.09
C LEU A 201 -11.57 -9.32 22.20
N ASP A 202 -12.13 -8.52 21.29
CA ASP A 202 -12.83 -8.91 20.04
C ASP A 202 -13.39 -7.62 19.39
N ALA A 203 -12.53 -6.77 18.82
CA ALA A 203 -13.02 -5.53 18.20
C ALA A 203 -12.08 -4.97 17.13
N LEU A 204 -12.07 -5.59 15.94
CA LEU A 204 -11.74 -4.80 14.75
C LEU A 204 -12.75 -3.62 14.69
N PRO A 205 -12.31 -2.37 14.45
CA PRO A 205 -13.18 -1.21 14.49
C PRO A 205 -14.44 -1.41 13.62
N ALA A 206 -15.61 -0.98 14.06
CA ALA A 206 -16.89 -1.19 13.36
C ALA A 206 -16.90 -0.74 11.88
N TRP A 207 -15.98 0.14 11.47
CA TRP A 207 -15.83 0.53 10.06
C TRP A 207 -15.14 -0.53 9.19
N VAL A 208 -14.36 -1.44 9.78
CA VAL A 208 -13.76 -2.62 9.11
C VAL A 208 -14.85 -3.60 8.65
N LEU A 209 -16.03 -3.57 9.27
CA LEU A 209 -17.19 -4.42 8.92
C LEU A 209 -18.23 -3.70 8.04
N SER A 210 -17.98 -2.45 7.61
CA SER A 210 -18.89 -1.68 6.77
C SER A 210 -18.80 -2.06 5.28
N SER A 211 -19.92 -2.03 4.55
CA SER A 211 -19.98 -2.25 3.09
C SER A 211 -19.43 -1.08 2.25
N SER A 212 -19.09 0.05 2.88
CA SER A 212 -18.50 1.22 2.23
C SER A 212 -17.17 1.57 2.88
N LYS A 213 -16.11 0.93 2.36
CA LYS A 213 -14.74 1.00 2.87
C LYS A 213 -13.90 1.94 2.02
N TYR A 214 -12.94 2.59 2.67
CA TYR A 214 -11.84 3.25 1.97
C TYR A 214 -10.99 2.20 1.23
N ASP A 215 -10.09 2.64 0.35
CA ASP A 215 -9.02 1.77 -0.13
C ASP A 215 -8.12 1.29 1.04
N GLU A 216 -8.24 0.03 1.43
CA GLU A 216 -7.51 -0.59 2.56
C GLU A 216 -6.18 -1.22 2.14
N THR A 217 -5.72 -0.98 0.91
CA THR A 217 -4.56 -1.70 0.34
C THR A 217 -3.30 -1.53 1.18
N LEU A 218 -3.04 -0.33 1.70
CA LEU A 218 -1.85 -0.12 2.54
C LEU A 218 -1.94 -0.80 3.91
N LEU A 219 -3.15 -1.00 4.45
CA LEU A 219 -3.33 -1.82 5.66
C LEU A 219 -3.04 -3.29 5.37
N ALA A 220 -3.55 -3.81 4.25
CA ALA A 220 -3.24 -5.16 3.81
C ALA A 220 -1.73 -5.36 3.58
N VAL A 221 -1.05 -4.40 2.96
CA VAL A 221 0.40 -4.46 2.77
C VAL A 221 1.13 -4.53 4.12
N ILE A 222 0.71 -3.81 5.16
CA ILE A 222 1.31 -3.93 6.50
C ILE A 222 1.18 -5.37 7.02
N GLY A 223 0.02 -6.01 6.86
CA GLY A 223 -0.18 -7.40 7.26
C GLY A 223 0.72 -8.37 6.50
N ILE A 224 0.89 -8.16 5.18
CA ILE A 224 1.84 -8.92 4.37
C ILE A 224 3.27 -8.71 4.89
N LEU A 225 3.67 -7.46 5.17
CA LEU A 225 4.99 -7.13 5.70
C LEU A 225 5.28 -7.82 7.04
N GLU A 226 4.32 -7.84 7.96
CA GLU A 226 4.47 -8.53 9.25
C GLU A 226 4.64 -10.04 9.07
N THR A 227 4.01 -10.63 8.05
CA THR A 227 4.16 -12.05 7.75
C THR A 227 5.51 -12.38 7.10
N ILE A 228 5.98 -11.58 6.13
CA ILE A 228 7.28 -11.83 5.47
C ILE A 228 8.48 -11.66 6.41
N LYS A 229 8.31 -10.91 7.50
CA LYS A 229 9.32 -10.72 8.55
C LYS A 229 9.88 -12.06 9.07
N ALA A 230 9.02 -13.06 9.19
CA ALA A 230 9.38 -14.40 9.67
C ALA A 230 9.79 -15.37 8.54
N GLN A 231 9.62 -14.99 7.27
CA GLN A 231 9.90 -15.90 6.16
C GLN A 231 11.41 -15.96 5.88
N PRO A 232 12.05 -17.15 5.88
CA PRO A 232 13.47 -17.26 5.60
C PRO A 232 13.80 -17.01 4.13
N ASP A 233 12.84 -17.27 3.23
CA ASP A 233 12.94 -17.07 1.80
C ASP A 233 11.65 -16.44 1.26
N LEU A 234 11.72 -15.16 0.93
CA LEU A 234 10.57 -14.40 0.46
C LEU A 234 10.12 -14.86 -0.93
N ALA A 235 11.06 -15.10 -1.84
CA ALA A 235 10.74 -15.49 -3.22
C ALA A 235 10.05 -16.85 -3.25
N ASP A 236 10.52 -17.80 -2.45
CA ASP A 236 9.89 -19.11 -2.33
C ASP A 236 8.50 -19.01 -1.70
N TRP A 237 8.33 -18.16 -0.69
CA TRP A 237 7.03 -17.94 -0.05
C TRP A 237 5.98 -17.36 -1.01
N ILE A 238 6.34 -16.35 -1.81
CA ILE A 238 5.41 -15.78 -2.82
C ILE A 238 5.10 -16.83 -3.90
N ARG A 239 6.13 -17.52 -4.42
CA ARG A 239 5.97 -18.58 -5.43
C ARG A 239 5.07 -19.73 -4.95
N GLY A 240 5.14 -20.05 -3.66
CA GLY A 240 4.29 -21.05 -3.00
C GLY A 240 2.86 -20.59 -2.74
N GLY A 241 2.44 -19.42 -3.24
CA GLY A 241 1.08 -18.91 -3.05
C GLY A 241 0.87 -18.17 -1.72
N GLY A 242 1.94 -17.74 -1.03
CA GLY A 242 1.85 -17.12 0.29
C GLY A 242 0.96 -15.87 0.38
N LEU A 243 0.70 -15.19 -0.74
CA LEU A 243 -0.23 -14.06 -0.81
C LEU A 243 -1.71 -14.46 -0.85
N LEU A 244 -2.01 -15.70 -1.24
CA LEU A 244 -3.34 -16.25 -1.36
C LEU A 244 -3.71 -17.02 -0.10
N LYS A 245 -4.87 -16.72 0.47
CA LYS A 245 -5.44 -17.56 1.52
C LYS A 245 -6.42 -18.51 0.85
N GLU A 246 -6.02 -19.76 0.65
CA GLU A 246 -6.94 -20.79 0.20
C GLU A 246 -7.90 -21.18 1.32
N THR A 247 -9.19 -21.23 1.01
CA THR A 247 -10.17 -21.92 1.85
C THR A 247 -9.98 -23.42 1.63
N PRO A 248 -10.00 -24.28 2.67
CA PRO A 248 -9.76 -25.74 2.51
C PRO A 248 -10.62 -26.47 1.47
N GLY A 249 -11.72 -25.87 0.98
CA GLY A 249 -12.58 -26.44 -0.06
C GLY A 249 -12.11 -26.29 -1.52
N GLN A 250 -11.21 -25.35 -1.84
CA GLN A 250 -10.82 -25.06 -3.24
C GLN A 250 -9.80 -26.05 -3.82
N LEU A 251 -8.99 -26.69 -2.96
CA LEU A 251 -8.04 -27.75 -3.36
C LEU A 251 -8.74 -29.02 -3.88
N ALA A 252 -9.99 -29.26 -3.49
CA ALA A 252 -10.74 -30.44 -3.89
C ALA A 252 -11.36 -30.33 -5.30
N GLU A 253 -11.69 -29.12 -5.76
CA GLU A 253 -12.36 -28.87 -7.05
C GLU A 253 -11.37 -28.79 -8.22
N GLN A 254 -10.18 -28.22 -8.02
CA GLN A 254 -9.16 -28.11 -9.08
C GLN A 254 -8.53 -29.45 -9.47
N ALA A 255 -8.60 -30.46 -8.59
CA ALA A 255 -8.08 -31.80 -8.87
C ALA A 255 -8.95 -32.62 -9.86
N GLN A 256 -10.16 -32.15 -10.22
CA GLN A 256 -11.14 -32.94 -10.97
C GLN A 256 -11.32 -32.59 -12.45
N THR A 257 -10.69 -31.52 -12.97
CA THR A 257 -10.89 -31.08 -14.36
C THR A 257 -9.59 -30.94 -15.15
N SER A 258 -8.84 -32.03 -15.32
CA SER A 258 -7.61 -32.02 -16.13
C SER A 258 -7.86 -32.40 -17.59
N ARG A 259 -7.95 -31.41 -18.49
CA ARG A 259 -7.55 -31.57 -19.90
C ARG A 259 -6.48 -30.52 -20.22
N PRO A 260 -5.33 -30.89 -20.82
CA PRO A 260 -4.26 -29.94 -21.06
C PRO A 260 -4.67 -28.91 -22.14
N PRO A 261 -4.50 -27.59 -21.87
CA PRO A 261 -4.75 -26.55 -22.87
C PRO A 261 -3.62 -26.48 -23.91
N SER A 262 -3.93 -25.94 -25.09
CA SER A 262 -2.94 -25.67 -26.16
C SER A 262 -1.95 -24.56 -25.75
N PRO A 263 -0.75 -24.45 -26.34
CA PRO A 263 0.26 -23.47 -25.93
C PRO A 263 -0.19 -22.00 -25.95
N ASP A 264 -0.98 -21.60 -26.96
CA ASP A 264 -1.51 -20.23 -27.06
C ASP A 264 -2.69 -19.99 -26.09
N ALA A 265 -3.50 -21.03 -25.87
CA ALA A 265 -4.53 -21.01 -24.84
C ALA A 265 -3.90 -21.03 -23.44
N LEU A 266 -2.73 -21.65 -23.27
CA LEU A 266 -1.96 -21.69 -22.03
C LEU A 266 -1.32 -20.32 -21.77
N ALA A 267 -0.72 -19.65 -22.77
CA ALA A 267 -0.19 -18.30 -22.58
C ALA A 267 -1.29 -17.28 -22.28
N SER A 268 -2.42 -17.37 -22.98
CA SER A 268 -3.58 -16.52 -22.74
C SER A 268 -4.25 -16.86 -21.41
N GLN A 269 -4.53 -18.14 -21.10
CA GLN A 269 -5.05 -18.57 -19.79
C GLN A 269 -4.08 -18.24 -18.67
N MET A 270 -2.77 -18.34 -18.84
CA MET A 270 -1.80 -17.92 -17.82
C MET A 270 -1.88 -16.41 -17.60
N ALA A 271 -2.01 -15.60 -18.66
CA ALA A 271 -2.18 -14.15 -18.52
C ALA A 271 -3.54 -13.74 -17.89
N THR A 272 -4.63 -14.46 -18.17
CA THR A 272 -5.95 -14.20 -17.56
C THR A 272 -6.11 -14.82 -16.16
N MET A 273 -5.55 -16.01 -15.91
CA MET A 273 -5.49 -16.66 -14.59
C MET A 273 -4.62 -15.85 -13.65
N THR A 274 -3.43 -15.39 -14.08
CA THR A 274 -2.55 -14.54 -13.23
C THR A 274 -3.19 -13.22 -12.82
N LEU A 275 -4.14 -12.68 -13.60
CA LEU A 275 -4.91 -11.51 -13.19
C LEU A 275 -6.05 -11.85 -12.22
N GLN A 276 -6.75 -12.98 -12.40
CA GLN A 276 -7.78 -13.46 -11.47
C GLN A 276 -7.19 -13.94 -10.13
N GLU A 277 -5.96 -14.46 -10.15
CA GLU A 277 -5.19 -14.94 -9.00
C GLU A 277 -4.51 -13.84 -8.19
N LEU A 278 -4.63 -12.55 -8.57
CA LEU A 278 -4.09 -11.49 -7.74
C LEU A 278 -4.82 -11.46 -6.39
N TRP A 279 -4.07 -11.53 -5.30
CA TRP A 279 -4.58 -11.62 -3.93
C TRP A 279 -5.64 -10.56 -3.59
N PHE A 280 -5.53 -9.37 -4.19
CA PHE A 280 -6.47 -8.27 -3.95
C PHE A 280 -7.83 -8.42 -4.64
N ASN A 281 -8.04 -9.45 -5.45
CA ASN A 281 -9.36 -9.77 -6.04
C ASN A 281 -10.24 -10.59 -5.10
N SER A 282 -9.66 -11.24 -4.09
CA SER A 282 -10.41 -11.98 -3.06
C SER A 282 -10.63 -11.07 -1.86
N GLU A 283 -11.87 -10.65 -1.61
CA GLU A 283 -12.22 -9.85 -0.43
C GLU A 283 -11.85 -10.55 0.88
N VAL A 284 -11.92 -11.88 0.92
CA VAL A 284 -11.50 -12.70 2.06
C VAL A 284 -10.00 -12.58 2.28
N THR A 285 -9.21 -12.67 1.21
CA THR A 285 -7.74 -12.55 1.28
C THR A 285 -7.34 -11.13 1.69
N VAL A 286 -7.96 -10.11 1.09
CA VAL A 286 -7.73 -8.71 1.49
C VAL A 286 -8.10 -8.51 2.96
N GLY A 287 -9.29 -8.95 3.38
CA GLY A 287 -9.76 -8.80 4.76
C GLY A 287 -8.84 -9.45 5.78
N HIS A 288 -8.29 -10.62 5.46
CA HIS A 288 -7.28 -11.26 6.28
C HIS A 288 -6.02 -10.38 6.44
N TRP A 289 -5.45 -9.92 5.32
CA TRP A 289 -4.26 -9.07 5.38
C TRP A 289 -4.51 -7.73 6.07
N VAL A 290 -5.69 -7.14 5.90
CA VAL A 290 -6.09 -5.92 6.62
C VAL A 290 -6.15 -6.18 8.12
N ALA A 291 -6.71 -7.31 8.56
CA ALA A 291 -6.75 -7.67 9.98
C ALA A 291 -5.34 -7.82 10.57
N GLU A 292 -4.45 -8.55 9.88
CA GLU A 292 -3.04 -8.67 10.29
C GLU A 292 -2.34 -7.30 10.35
N GLY A 293 -2.59 -6.44 9.37
CA GLY A 293 -2.02 -5.09 9.34
C GLY A 293 -2.52 -4.21 10.49
N LEU A 294 -3.80 -4.31 10.86
CA LEU A 294 -4.37 -3.61 12.00
C LEU A 294 -3.79 -4.11 13.32
N HIS A 295 -3.62 -5.43 13.50
CA HIS A 295 -2.95 -5.99 14.67
C HIS A 295 -1.49 -5.53 14.78
N ALA A 296 -0.76 -5.47 13.65
CA ALA A 296 0.62 -5.00 13.63
C ALA A 296 0.73 -3.51 14.03
N LEU A 297 -0.20 -2.67 13.55
CA LEU A 297 -0.28 -1.26 13.93
C LEU A 297 -0.61 -1.09 15.42
N GLU A 298 -1.58 -1.86 15.94
CA GLU A 298 -1.95 -1.85 17.36
C GLU A 298 -0.77 -2.27 18.25
N ALA A 299 -0.06 -3.34 17.89
CA ALA A 299 1.10 -3.84 18.62
C ALA A 299 2.24 -2.81 18.71
N LEU A 300 2.38 -1.95 17.70
CA LEU A 300 3.35 -0.85 17.67
C LEU A 300 2.77 0.48 18.18
N GLN A 301 1.52 0.50 18.65
CA GLN A 301 0.81 1.71 19.10
C GLN A 301 0.76 2.82 18.04
N ILE A 302 0.58 2.43 16.78
CA ILE A 302 0.49 3.34 15.64
C ILE A 302 -0.98 3.61 15.33
N ASP A 303 -1.34 4.90 15.22
CA ASP A 303 -2.71 5.30 14.91
C ASP A 303 -3.12 4.93 13.48
N VAL A 304 -4.34 4.42 13.33
CA VAL A 304 -4.94 4.13 12.02
C VAL A 304 -5.60 5.40 11.46
N VAL A 305 -4.89 6.10 10.57
CA VAL A 305 -5.30 7.41 10.03
C VAL A 305 -5.57 7.28 8.53
N VAL A 306 -6.82 7.48 8.12
CA VAL A 306 -7.24 7.40 6.71
C VAL A 306 -6.44 8.40 5.84
N GLY A 307 -6.12 9.60 6.33
CA GLY A 307 -5.21 10.53 5.64
C GLY A 307 -5.78 11.20 4.38
N ILE A 308 -7.10 11.24 4.21
CA ILE A 308 -7.74 11.95 3.09
C ILE A 308 -7.84 13.43 3.42
N HIS A 309 -7.04 14.23 2.71
CA HIS A 309 -7.12 15.69 2.71
C HIS A 309 -7.76 16.16 1.40
N THR A 310 -8.74 17.06 1.47
CA THR A 310 -9.39 17.67 0.29
C THR A 310 -8.84 19.04 -0.06
N ASP A 311 -8.11 19.65 0.88
CA ASP A 311 -7.66 21.03 0.75
C ASP A 311 -6.15 21.03 0.48
N PRO A 312 -5.64 21.90 -0.41
CA PRO A 312 -4.20 22.11 -0.51
C PRO A 312 -3.68 22.57 0.86
N PRO A 313 -2.48 22.12 1.30
CA PRO A 313 -1.88 22.68 2.50
C PRO A 313 -1.82 24.20 2.34
N HIS A 314 -2.41 24.91 3.31
CA HIS A 314 -2.38 26.37 3.39
C HIS A 314 -0.95 26.87 3.63
#